data_AF-A0A961QEM4-F1
#
_entry.id   AF-A0A961QEM4-F1
#
_cell.length_a   1.000
_cell.length_b   1.000
_cell.length_c   1.000
_cell.angle_alpha   90.00
_cell.angle_beta   90.00
_cell.angle_gamma   90.00
#
_symmetry.space_group_name_H-M   'P 1'
#
loop_
_entity.id
_entity.type
_entity.pdbx_description
1 polymer ?
#
loop_
_entity_poly.entity_id
_entity_poly.type
_entity_poly.pdbx_seq_one_letter_code
_entity_poly.pdbx_strand_id
1 'polypeptide(L)'
;RKMKDADGRFLWSDGLAAGEPARLMGYPVLVAEDMPDIAADAHAVAFGDFRSGYTIAERPDLRVLRDPFSAKPHVLFYATKRVGGDVTDFSAIKLLKFAAS
;
A
#
# COMPACT_ATOMS: atom_id res chain seq x y z
N ARG A 1 -6.21 1.29 15.39
CA ARG A 1 -7.31 1.99 16.10
C ARG A 1 -7.41 1.66 17.60
N LYS A 2 -6.54 0.81 18.18
CA LYS A 2 -6.65 0.37 19.59
C LYS A 2 -5.94 1.27 20.61
N MET A 3 -5.24 2.31 20.16
CA MET A 3 -4.53 3.23 21.05
C MET A 3 -5.52 4.08 21.85
N LYS A 4 -5.33 4.12 23.17
CA LYS A 4 -6.17 4.84 24.12
C LYS A 4 -5.32 5.74 25.02
N ASP A 5 -5.92 6.81 25.53
CA ASP A 5 -5.36 7.59 26.63
C ASP A 5 -5.50 6.86 27.98
N ALA A 6 -4.96 7.46 29.05
CA ALA A 6 -5.04 6.91 30.41
C ALA A 6 -6.49 6.81 30.92
N ASP A 7 -7.40 7.62 30.36
CA ASP A 7 -8.83 7.64 30.68
C ASP A 7 -9.63 6.62 29.84
N GLY A 8 -8.96 5.83 28.99
CA GLY A 8 -9.57 4.80 28.15
C GLY A 8 -10.25 5.32 26.88
N ARG A 9 -10.14 6.61 26.56
CA ARG A 9 -10.65 7.21 25.31
C ARG A 9 -9.73 6.88 24.15
N PHE A 10 -10.28 6.60 22.98
CA PHE A 10 -9.49 6.31 21.80
C PHE A 10 -8.79 7.57 21.27
N LEU A 11 -7.49 7.47 20.99
CA LEU A 11 -6.70 8.57 20.44
C LEU A 11 -6.98 8.85 18.96
N TRP A 12 -7.57 7.87 18.27
CA TRP A 12 -7.91 7.98 16.87
C TRP A 12 -9.21 7.25 16.58
N SER A 13 -10.15 7.96 15.97
CA SER A 13 -11.39 7.43 15.42
C SER A 13 -11.44 7.69 13.92
N ASP A 14 -12.19 6.87 13.20
CA ASP A 14 -12.52 7.18 11.81
C ASP A 14 -13.29 8.51 11.73
N GLY A 15 -13.13 9.24 10.64
CA GLY A 15 -13.94 10.44 10.41
C GLY A 15 -15.41 10.05 10.39
N LEU A 16 -16.24 10.68 11.23
CA LEU A 16 -17.68 10.42 11.30
C LEU A 16 -18.45 10.87 10.03
N ALA A 17 -17.82 11.67 9.18
CA ALA A 17 -18.40 12.18 7.95
C ALA A 17 -18.17 11.20 6.78
N ALA A 18 -19.26 10.74 6.17
CA ALA A 18 -19.20 9.93 4.96
C ALA A 18 -18.40 10.65 3.85
N GLY A 19 -17.34 10.01 3.36
CA GLY A 19 -16.54 10.50 2.24
C GLY A 19 -15.28 11.28 2.61
N GLU A 20 -15.00 11.54 3.89
CA GLU A 20 -13.73 12.14 4.29
C GLU A 20 -12.68 11.04 4.57
N PRO A 21 -11.49 11.09 3.94
CA PRO A 21 -10.47 10.08 4.15
C PRO A 21 -10.02 10.09 5.61
N ALA A 22 -9.82 8.91 6.18
CA ALA A 22 -9.36 8.76 7.55
C ALA A 22 -8.05 9.54 7.75
N ARG A 23 -8.03 10.47 8.71
CA ARG A 23 -6.86 11.30 8.99
C ARG A 23 -6.18 10.89 10.28
N LEU A 24 -4.86 10.79 10.28
CA LEU A 24 -4.03 10.58 11.46
C LEU A 24 -3.00 11.71 11.53
N MET A 25 -2.96 12.43 12.66
CA MET A 25 -2.06 13.59 12.83
C MET A 25 -2.19 14.65 11.71
N GLY A 26 -3.40 14.81 11.16
CA GLY A 26 -3.69 15.76 10.07
C GLY A 26 -3.39 15.24 8.65
N TYR A 27 -2.76 14.08 8.51
CA TYR A 27 -2.42 13.47 7.20
C TYR A 27 -3.40 12.36 6.81
N PRO A 28 -3.65 12.13 5.51
CA PRO A 28 -4.48 11.02 5.05
C PRO A 28 -3.82 9.68 5.34
N VAL A 29 -4.64 8.68 5.67
CA VAL A 29 -4.20 7.30 5.89
C VAL A 29 -4.62 6.45 4.69
N LEU A 30 -3.65 5.76 4.10
CA LEU A 30 -3.88 4.70 3.12
C LEU A 30 -3.76 3.34 3.83
N VAL A 31 -4.76 2.48 3.66
CA VAL A 31 -4.70 1.09 4.13
C VAL A 31 -4.20 0.24 2.97
N ALA A 32 -3.00 -0.33 3.13
CA ALA A 32 -2.37 -1.22 2.15
C ALA A 32 -2.11 -2.57 2.81
N GLU A 33 -2.90 -3.59 2.44
CA GLU A 33 -2.83 -4.93 3.04
C GLU A 33 -1.53 -5.67 2.71
N ASP A 34 -0.78 -5.21 1.70
CA ASP A 34 0.53 -5.77 1.33
C ASP A 34 1.66 -5.29 2.25
N MET A 35 1.44 -4.29 3.10
CA MET A 35 2.40 -3.88 4.13
C MET A 35 2.47 -4.95 5.23
N PRO A 36 3.66 -5.22 5.81
CA PRO A 36 3.78 -6.21 6.86
C PRO A 36 3.01 -5.81 8.12
N ASP A 37 2.41 -6.80 8.77
CA ASP A 37 1.81 -6.63 10.10
C ASP A 37 2.86 -6.27 11.16
N ILE A 38 2.38 -5.81 12.32
CA ILE A 38 3.24 -5.51 13.47
C ILE A 38 3.92 -6.80 13.97
N ALA A 39 5.24 -6.87 13.81
CA ALA A 39 6.10 -7.93 14.32
C ALA A 39 7.47 -7.35 14.72
N ALA A 40 8.32 -8.17 15.36
CA ALA A 40 9.68 -7.78 15.70
C ALA A 40 10.47 -7.38 14.43
N ASP A 41 11.17 -6.24 14.48
CA ASP A 41 11.95 -5.67 13.37
C ASP A 41 11.17 -5.32 12.10
N ALA A 42 9.84 -5.47 12.11
CA ALA A 42 9.00 -5.15 10.97
C ALA A 42 8.84 -3.63 10.79
N HIS A 43 8.73 -3.21 9.53
CA HIS A 43 8.41 -1.83 9.15
C HIS A 43 6.92 -1.71 8.82
N ALA A 44 6.06 -1.87 9.82
CA ALA A 44 4.62 -2.00 9.62
C ALA A 44 3.90 -0.67 9.29
N VAL A 45 4.59 0.48 9.44
CA VAL A 45 4.04 1.79 9.08
C VAL A 45 5.06 2.57 8.26
N ALA A 46 4.62 3.14 7.14
CA ALA A 46 5.38 4.07 6.33
C ALA A 46 4.67 5.42 6.28
N PHE A 47 5.44 6.51 6.32
CA PHE A 47 4.94 7.88 6.29
C PHE A 47 5.85 8.75 5.41
N GLY A 48 5.25 9.54 4.54
CA GLY A 48 6.02 10.38 3.62
C GLY A 48 5.21 10.91 2.46
N ASP A 49 5.87 11.69 1.61
CA ASP A 49 5.34 12.08 0.32
C ASP A 49 5.68 11.04 -0.74
N PHE A 50 4.78 10.07 -0.94
CA PHE A 50 4.97 9.02 -1.94
C PHE A 50 4.91 9.53 -3.38
N ARG A 51 4.36 10.72 -3.64
CA ARG A 51 4.30 11.28 -5.00
C ARG A 51 5.67 11.73 -5.49
N SER A 52 6.50 12.27 -4.58
CA SER A 52 7.90 12.59 -4.87
C SER A 52 8.83 11.41 -4.55
N GLY A 53 8.48 10.59 -3.56
CA GLY A 53 9.32 9.51 -3.06
C GLY A 53 9.33 8.23 -3.91
N TYR A 54 8.27 7.91 -4.65
CA TYR A 54 8.16 6.64 -5.38
C TYR A 54 7.63 6.85 -6.79
N THR A 55 8.38 6.39 -7.80
CA THR A 55 7.99 6.52 -9.20
C THR A 55 7.54 5.17 -9.75
N ILE A 56 6.30 5.12 -10.23
CA ILE A 56 5.76 3.97 -10.96
C ILE A 56 5.92 4.24 -12.46
N ALA A 57 6.67 3.37 -13.14
CA ALA A 57 6.79 3.34 -14.59
C ALA A 57 5.89 2.23 -15.15
N GLU A 58 4.82 2.61 -15.86
CA GLU A 58 3.93 1.64 -16.47
C GLU A 58 3.78 1.80 -17.99
N ARG A 59 3.53 0.65 -18.63
CA ARG A 59 3.01 0.61 -19.99
C ARG A 59 1.49 0.54 -19.91
N PRO A 60 0.74 1.51 -20.49
CA PRO A 60 -0.72 1.55 -20.31
C PRO A 60 -1.45 0.33 -20.88
N ASP A 61 -0.88 -0.34 -21.90
CA ASP A 61 -1.52 -1.48 -22.56
C ASP A 61 -1.43 -2.78 -21.74
N LEU A 62 -2.58 -3.32 -21.38
CA LEU A 62 -2.74 -4.72 -20.96
C LEU A 62 -3.00 -5.59 -22.20
N ARG A 63 -2.26 -6.68 -22.34
CA ARG A 63 -2.37 -7.60 -23.48
C ARG A 63 -2.96 -8.92 -23.04
N VAL A 64 -4.01 -9.38 -23.73
CA VAL A 64 -4.63 -10.69 -23.53
C VAL A 64 -4.48 -11.52 -24.80
N LEU A 65 -3.87 -12.69 -24.68
CA LEU A 65 -3.81 -13.70 -25.73
C LEU A 65 -4.72 -14.87 -25.34
N ARG A 66 -5.60 -15.27 -26.25
CA ARG A 66 -6.39 -16.51 -26.13
C ARG A 66 -5.72 -17.60 -26.94
N ASP A 67 -5.39 -18.72 -26.29
CA ASP A 67 -4.70 -19.85 -26.91
C ASP A 67 -5.56 -21.12 -26.82
N PRO A 68 -6.29 -21.47 -27.90
CA PRO A 68 -7.05 -22.72 -27.99
C PRO A 68 -6.20 -23.91 -28.48
N PHE A 69 -4.90 -23.73 -28.69
CA PHE A 69 -4.05 -24.70 -29.39
C PHE A 69 -3.15 -25.49 -28.44
N SER A 70 -2.57 -24.85 -27.42
CA SER A 70 -1.55 -25.49 -26.59
C SER A 70 -2.06 -26.61 -25.66
N ALA A 71 -3.27 -26.49 -25.10
CA ALA A 71 -3.83 -27.53 -24.20
C ALA A 71 -5.31 -27.81 -24.49
N LYS A 72 -5.57 -28.62 -25.52
CA LYS A 72 -6.93 -29.09 -25.85
C LYS A 72 -7.49 -29.96 -24.71
N PRO A 73 -8.77 -29.85 -24.32
CA PRO A 73 -9.87 -29.07 -24.92
C PRO A 73 -10.03 -27.65 -24.36
N HIS A 74 -9.07 -27.14 -23.59
CA HIS A 74 -9.15 -25.86 -22.91
C HIS A 74 -8.69 -24.69 -23.79
N VAL A 75 -9.22 -23.50 -23.52
CA VAL A 75 -8.70 -22.23 -24.05
C VAL A 75 -7.95 -21.52 -22.94
N LEU A 76 -6.65 -21.35 -23.10
CA LEU A 76 -5.83 -20.63 -22.12
C LEU A 76 -5.94 -19.14 -22.38
N PHE A 77 -6.08 -18.37 -21.31
CA PHE A 77 -6.00 -16.91 -21.35
C PHE A 77 -4.67 -16.48 -20.75
N TYR A 78 -3.81 -15.91 -21.58
CA TYR A 78 -2.53 -15.37 -21.17
C TYR A 78 -2.60 -13.84 -21.16
N ALA A 79 -2.75 -13.26 -19.96
CA ALA A 79 -2.79 -11.82 -19.76
C ALA A 79 -1.43 -11.31 -19.27
N THR A 80 -0.91 -10.25 -19.89
CA THR A 80 0.35 -9.60 -19.50
C THR A 80 0.16 -8.09 -19.38
N LYS A 81 0.71 -7.51 -18.32
CA LYS A 81 0.89 -6.06 -18.14
C LYS A 81 2.33 -5.82 -17.69
N ARG A 82 2.95 -4.73 -18.15
CA ARG A 82 4.31 -4.35 -17.75
C ARG A 82 4.25 -3.11 -16.87
N VAL A 83 4.66 -3.28 -15.63
CA VAL A 83 4.77 -2.23 -14.61
C VAL A 83 6.08 -2.43 -13.87
N GLY A 84 6.73 -1.35 -13.49
CA GLY A 84 7.85 -1.34 -12.57
C GLY A 84 7.84 -0.05 -11.75
N GLY A 85 8.71 0.05 -10.77
CA GLY A 85 8.83 1.26 -9.98
C GLY A 85 9.90 1.10 -8.91
N ASP A 86 10.40 2.25 -8.43
CA ASP A 86 11.37 2.29 -7.35
C ASP A 86 11.32 3.66 -6.63
N VAL A 87 11.98 3.73 -5.48
CA VAL A 87 12.18 4.94 -4.69
C VAL A 87 13.02 5.94 -5.49
N THR A 88 12.49 7.14 -5.66
CA THR A 88 13.14 8.24 -6.39
C THR A 88 13.79 9.24 -5.43
N ASP A 89 13.13 9.55 -4.32
CA ASP A 89 13.68 10.39 -3.25
C ASP A 89 13.67 9.63 -1.90
N PHE A 90 14.86 9.23 -1.45
CA PHE A 90 15.07 8.52 -0.19
C PHE A 90 14.79 9.38 1.05
N SER A 91 14.71 10.70 0.90
CA SER A 91 14.37 11.61 1.99
C SER A 91 12.86 11.71 2.21
N ALA A 92 12.05 11.46 1.17
CA ALA A 92 10.61 11.68 1.15
C ALA A 92 9.79 10.65 1.95
N ILE A 93 10.32 9.43 2.16
CA ILE A 93 9.62 8.34 2.87
C ILE A 93 10.40 7.95 4.13
N LYS A 94 9.68 7.76 5.23
CA LYS A 94 10.18 7.28 6.53
C LYS A 94 9.38 6.06 6.96
N LEU A 95 10.05 5.12 7.61
CA LEU A 95 9.44 3.89 8.10
C LEU A 95 9.53 3.82 9.62
N LEU A 96 8.50 3.26 10.25
CA LEU A 96 8.48 2.95 11.67
C LEU A 96 8.89 1.49 11.86
N LYS A 97 10.11 1.30 12.38
CA LYS A 97 10.61 -0.01 12.78
C LYS A 97 10.07 -0.38 14.17
N PHE A 98 9.49 -1.57 14.30
CA PHE A 98 9.05 -2.13 15.58
C PHE A 98 10.18 -2.89 16.27
N ALA A 99 11.21 -2.15 16.69
CA ALA A 99 12.33 -2.66 17.47
C ALA A 99 12.90 -1.57 18.37
N ALA A 100 13.61 -1.97 19.43
CA ALA A 100 14.49 -1.07 20.15
C ALA A 100 15.82 -1.01 19.39
N SER A 101 16.07 0.09 18.68
CA SER A 101 17.14 0.32 17.68
C SER A 101 16.86 -0.17 16.26
#